data_AF-A0A1C7EHR1-F1
#
_entry.id   AF-A0A1C7EHR1-F1
#
_cell.length_a   1.000
_cell.length_b   1.000
_cell.length_c   1.000
_cell.angle_alpha   90.00
_cell.angle_beta   90.00
_cell.angle_gamma   90.00
#
_symmetry.space_group_name_H-M   'P 1'
#
loop_
_entity.id
_entity.type
_entity.pdbx_description
1 polymer ?
#
loop_
_entity_poly.entity_id
_entity_poly.type
_entity_poly.pdbx_seq_one_letter_code
_entity_poly.pdbx_strand_id
1 'polypeptide(L)'
;MRKFYVVLLGTFLLATVFCVFGQGLAYFLSEHFVQISPVYYLTGLTILGIFLYVVTGFLVFRLFKKEEFVSKNREFYLLTLFTVAPSVSIWAFFVTVMWWG
;
A
#
# COMPACT_ATOMS: atom_id res chain seq x y z
N MET A 1 -15.52 16.03 -3.57
CA MET A 1 -14.08 16.34 -3.49
C MET A 1 -13.41 15.86 -2.21
N ARG A 2 -13.75 16.35 -1.01
CA ARG A 2 -13.12 15.91 0.26
C ARG A 2 -13.12 14.39 0.46
N LYS A 3 -14.24 13.71 0.14
CA LYS A 3 -14.36 12.25 0.23
C LYS A 3 -13.34 11.50 -0.64
N PHE A 4 -13.02 12.02 -1.83
CA PHE A 4 -12.04 11.39 -2.73
C PHE A 4 -10.61 11.50 -2.20
N TYR A 5 -10.23 12.67 -1.68
CA TYR A 5 -8.92 12.86 -1.04
C TYR A 5 -8.75 11.99 0.20
N VAL A 6 -9.81 11.86 1.01
CA VAL A 6 -9.81 10.96 2.17
C VAL A 6 -9.64 9.50 1.74
N VAL A 7 -10.33 9.07 0.69
CA VAL A 7 -10.17 7.71 0.16
C VAL A 7 -8.74 7.49 -0.36
N LEU A 8 -8.19 8.42 -1.13
CA LEU A 8 -6.84 8.32 -1.69
C LEU A 8 -5.76 8.26 -0.60
N LEU A 9 -5.86 9.15 0.40
CA LEU A 9 -4.95 9.17 1.53
C LEU A 9 -5.10 7.89 2.37
N GLY A 10 -6.33 7.44 2.58
CA GLY A 10 -6.63 6.21 3.31
C GLY A 10 -6.04 4.98 2.62
N THR A 11 -6.23 4.83 1.30
CA THR A 11 -5.68 3.69 0.55
C THR A 11 -4.16 3.71 0.53
N PHE A 12 -3.55 4.88 0.39
CA PHE A 12 -2.10 5.05 0.41
C PHE A 12 -1.48 4.67 1.76
N LEU A 13 -2.06 5.19 2.86
CA LEU A 13 -1.59 4.89 4.21
C LEU A 13 -1.79 3.41 4.55
N LEU A 14 -2.94 2.83 4.18
CA LEU A 14 -3.23 1.42 4.42
C LEU A 14 -2.25 0.51 3.66
N ALA A 15 -1.96 0.83 2.39
CA ALA A 15 -0.94 0.13 1.61
C ALA A 15 0.43 0.19 2.29
N THR A 16 0.81 1.37 2.79
CA THR A 16 2.07 1.57 3.51
C THR A 16 2.11 0.72 4.77
N VAL A 17 1.02 0.69 5.54
CA VAL A 17 0.94 -0.11 6.78
C VAL A 17 1.09 -1.60 6.48
N PHE A 18 0.40 -2.11 5.47
CA PHE A 18 0.50 -3.53 5.11
C PHE A 18 1.89 -3.93 4.62
N CYS A 19 2.55 -3.07 3.85
CA CYS A 19 3.88 -3.38 3.34
C CYS A 19 5.01 -3.17 4.37
N VAL A 20 4.92 -2.17 5.25
CA VAL A 20 5.97 -1.87 6.25
C VAL A 20 5.81 -2.74 7.50
N PHE A 21 4.58 -2.85 8.03
CA PHE A 21 4.28 -3.60 9.25
C PHE A 21 3.75 -5.02 8.96
N GLY A 22 3.86 -5.49 7.72
CA GLY A 22 3.31 -6.77 7.27
C GLY A 22 3.75 -7.96 8.12
N GLN A 23 5.01 -7.99 8.56
CA GLN A 23 5.52 -9.05 9.42
C GLN A 23 4.85 -9.06 10.79
N GLY A 24 4.76 -7.90 11.45
CA GLY A 24 4.09 -7.79 12.76
C GLY A 24 2.61 -8.15 12.68
N LEU A 25 1.93 -7.69 11.61
CA LEU A 25 0.54 -8.05 11.34
C LEU A 25 0.39 -9.56 11.07
N ALA A 26 1.31 -10.16 10.32
CA ALA A 26 1.28 -11.58 10.02
C ALA A 26 1.38 -12.47 11.28
N TYR A 27 2.27 -12.12 12.21
CA TYR A 27 2.33 -12.78 13.51
C TYR A 27 1.05 -12.56 14.31
N PHE A 28 0.56 -11.32 14.38
CA PHE A 28 -0.67 -11.01 15.11
C PHE A 28 -1.87 -11.81 14.58
N LEU A 29 -2.04 -11.90 13.26
CA LEU A 29 -3.11 -12.67 12.62
C LEU A 29 -2.97 -14.18 12.86
N SER A 30 -1.74 -14.70 12.82
CA SER A 30 -1.45 -16.11 13.11
C SER A 30 -1.79 -16.48 14.55
N GLU A 31 -1.55 -15.59 15.51
CA GLU A 31 -1.84 -15.82 16.92
C GLU A 31 -3.31 -15.60 17.31
N HIS A 32 -3.98 -14.61 16.71
CA HIS A 32 -5.30 -14.15 17.20
C HIS A 32 -6.48 -14.44 16.27
N PHE A 33 -6.25 -14.84 15.01
CA PHE A 33 -7.33 -14.98 14.02
C PHE A 33 -7.50 -16.41 13.51
N VAL A 34 -6.62 -16.87 12.61
CA VAL A 34 -6.59 -18.28 12.19
C VAL A 34 -5.15 -18.75 12.29
N GLN A 35 -4.94 -19.87 12.97
CA GLN A 35 -3.63 -20.38 13.31
C GLN A 35 -2.99 -21.10 12.12
N ILE A 36 -2.63 -20.33 11.09
CA ILE A 36 -1.80 -20.75 9.96
C ILE A 36 -0.41 -20.14 10.06
N SER A 37 0.55 -20.68 9.30
CA SER A 37 1.91 -20.14 9.28
C SER A 37 1.89 -18.63 8.92
N PRO A 38 2.59 -17.78 9.71
CA PRO A 38 2.66 -16.33 9.47
C PRO A 38 3.11 -15.98 8.04
N VAL A 39 3.89 -16.85 7.40
CA VAL A 39 4.40 -16.63 6.03
C VAL A 39 3.25 -16.47 5.02
N TYR A 40 2.15 -17.21 5.18
CA TYR A 40 0.98 -17.08 4.31
C TYR A 40 0.27 -15.74 4.50
N TYR A 41 0.12 -15.29 5.75
CA TYR A 41 -0.43 -13.97 6.04
C TYR A 41 0.45 -12.85 5.50
N LEU A 42 1.77 -12.96 5.70
CA LEU A 42 2.75 -12.01 5.19
C LEU A 42 2.64 -11.90 3.67
N THR A 43 2.57 -13.04 2.98
CA THR A 43 2.39 -13.08 1.51
C THR A 43 1.10 -12.40 1.08
N GLY A 44 -0.02 -12.69 1.75
CA GLY A 44 -1.31 -12.06 1.47
C GLY A 44 -1.28 -10.54 1.70
N LEU A 45 -0.67 -10.09 2.79
CA LEU A 45 -0.53 -8.66 3.13
C LEU A 45 0.37 -7.93 2.13
N THR A 46 1.47 -8.53 1.68
CA THR A 46 2.35 -7.96 0.67
C THR A 46 1.63 -7.80 -0.67
N ILE A 47 0.93 -8.84 -1.14
CA ILE A 47 0.15 -8.77 -2.38
C ILE A 47 -0.94 -7.69 -2.27
N LEU A 48 -1.66 -7.65 -1.14
CA LEU A 48 -2.73 -6.69 -0.90
C LEU A 48 -2.20 -5.25 -0.83
N GLY A 49 -1.07 -5.03 -0.15
CA GLY A 49 -0.43 -3.72 -0.06
C GLY A 49 0.03 -3.19 -1.41
N ILE A 50 0.68 -4.04 -2.23
CA ILE A 50 1.08 -3.68 -3.61
C ILE A 50 -0.16 -3.37 -4.46
N PHE A 51 -1.21 -4.19 -4.36
CA PHE A 51 -2.47 -3.95 -5.07
C PHE A 51 -3.09 -2.60 -4.69
N LEU A 52 -3.11 -2.25 -3.40
CA LEU A 52 -3.62 -0.95 -2.94
C LEU A 52 -2.79 0.23 -3.47
N TYR A 53 -1.47 0.09 -3.64
CA TYR A 53 -0.68 1.11 -4.33
C TYR A 53 -1.06 1.28 -5.80
N VAL A 54 -1.30 0.18 -6.51
CA VAL A 54 -1.78 0.23 -7.91
C VAL A 54 -3.14 0.91 -8.00
N VAL A 55 -4.07 0.57 -7.10
CA VAL A 55 -5.39 1.23 -7.01
C VAL A 55 -5.23 2.73 -6.71
N THR A 56 -4.33 3.09 -5.79
CA THR A 56 -4.04 4.49 -5.47
C THR A 56 -3.51 5.24 -6.70
N GLY A 57 -2.58 4.66 -7.45
CA GLY A 57 -2.09 5.23 -8.71
C GLY A 57 -3.19 5.40 -9.76
N PHE A 58 -4.08 4.41 -9.88
CA PHE A 58 -5.24 4.51 -10.77
C PHE A 58 -6.21 5.63 -10.36
N LEU A 59 -6.46 5.80 -9.05
CA LEU A 59 -7.28 6.90 -8.54
C LEU A 59 -6.65 8.27 -8.82
N VAL A 60 -5.33 8.40 -8.62
CA VAL A 60 -4.57 9.61 -8.98
C VAL A 60 -4.70 9.92 -10.47
N PHE A 61 -4.54 8.90 -11.34
CA PHE A 61 -4.68 9.05 -12.78
C PHE A 61 -6.09 9.51 -13.20
N ARG A 62 -7.14 8.91 -12.61
CA ARG A 62 -8.52 9.36 -12.85
C ARG A 62 -8.75 10.80 -12.42
N LEU A 63 -8.07 11.25 -11.36
CA LEU A 63 -8.16 12.63 -10.88
C LEU A 63 -7.52 13.61 -11.87
N PHE A 64 -6.44 13.22 -12.58
CA PHE A 64 -5.86 14.05 -13.64
C PHE A 64 -6.77 14.18 -14.85
N LYS A 65 -7.38 13.07 -15.29
CA LYS A 65 -8.27 13.09 -16.46
C LYS A 65 -9.46 14.02 -16.29
N LYS A 66 -9.87 14.30 -15.05
CA LYS A 66 -11.00 15.19 -14.76
C LYS A 66 -10.65 16.69 -14.73
N GLU A 67 -9.39 17.09 -14.93
CA GLU A 67 -8.89 18.48 -14.79
C GLU A 67 -9.26 19.22 -13.48
N GLU A 68 -9.96 18.57 -12.54
CA GLU A 68 -10.28 19.10 -11.22
C GLU A 68 -9.06 19.20 -10.29
N PHE A 69 -7.90 18.70 -10.73
CA PHE A 69 -6.62 18.77 -10.02
C PHE A 69 -5.94 20.12 -10.29
N VAL A 70 -6.57 21.22 -9.84
CA VAL A 70 -6.06 22.59 -9.97
C VAL A 70 -4.83 22.78 -9.07
N SER A 71 -3.69 22.42 -9.66
CA SER A 71 -2.46 23.22 -9.81
C SER A 71 -1.49 23.51 -8.65
N LYS A 72 -1.69 23.05 -7.40
CA LYS A 72 -0.63 23.27 -6.37
C LYS A 72 0.01 22.04 -5.73
N ASN A 73 -0.77 20.99 -5.45
CA ASN A 73 -0.24 19.83 -4.69
C ASN A 73 -0.01 18.58 -5.55
N ARG A 74 -0.19 18.70 -6.88
CA ARG A 74 -0.21 17.57 -7.82
C ARG A 74 1.11 16.83 -7.86
N GLU A 75 2.16 17.60 -8.03
CA GLU A 75 3.53 17.13 -8.10
C GLU A 75 3.92 16.45 -6.80
N PHE A 76 3.46 16.99 -5.66
CA PHE A 76 3.71 16.38 -4.36
C PHE A 76 3.10 14.97 -4.26
N TYR A 77 1.81 14.79 -4.58
CA TYR A 77 1.18 13.46 -4.55
C TYR A 77 1.86 12.45 -5.48
N LEU A 78 2.24 12.88 -6.68
CA LEU A 78 2.97 12.03 -7.62
C LEU A 78 4.34 11.66 -7.10
N LEU A 79 5.10 12.64 -6.62
CA LEU A 79 6.44 12.44 -6.11
C LEU A 79 6.41 11.50 -4.90
N THR A 80 5.47 11.67 -3.97
CA THR A 80 5.29 10.76 -2.84
C THR A 80 4.90 9.35 -3.31
N LEU A 81 3.96 9.20 -4.25
CA LEU A 81 3.56 7.89 -4.75
C LEU A 81 4.73 7.17 -5.45
N PHE A 82 5.46 7.86 -6.34
CA PHE A 82 6.55 7.29 -7.11
C PHE A 82 7.82 7.02 -6.29
N THR A 83 8.00 7.67 -5.14
CA THR A 83 9.14 7.40 -4.24
C THR A 83 8.80 6.34 -3.20
N VAL A 84 7.67 6.50 -2.50
CA VAL A 84 7.29 5.63 -1.38
C VAL A 84 6.81 4.28 -1.89
N ALA A 85 5.91 4.23 -2.88
CA ALA A 85 5.30 2.97 -3.27
C ALA A 85 6.32 1.94 -3.79
N PRO A 86 7.27 2.27 -4.69
CA PRO A 86 8.29 1.31 -5.12
C PRO A 86 9.21 0.89 -3.98
N SER A 87 9.71 1.84 -3.18
CA SER A 87 10.63 1.55 -2.07
C SER A 87 10.00 0.60 -1.05
N VAL A 88 8.77 0.89 -0.65
CA VAL A 88 8.02 0.10 0.33
C VAL A 88 7.58 -1.25 -0.26
N SER A 89 7.26 -1.32 -1.55
CA SER A 89 6.92 -2.59 -2.21
C SER A 89 8.14 -3.51 -2.33
N ILE A 90 9.30 -2.96 -2.68
CA ILE A 90 10.57 -3.71 -2.72
C ILE A 90 10.90 -4.25 -1.33
N TRP A 91 10.76 -3.42 -0.29
CA TRP A 91 10.96 -3.85 1.09
C TRP A 91 10.02 -5.01 1.47
N ALA A 92 8.71 -4.86 1.25
CA ALA A 92 7.73 -5.88 1.59
C ALA A 92 7.99 -7.20 0.83
N PHE A 93 8.31 -7.09 -0.46
CA PHE A 93 8.66 -8.25 -1.28
C PHE A 93 9.92 -8.95 -0.76
N PHE A 94 10.98 -8.19 -0.46
CA PHE A 94 12.22 -8.72 0.10
C PHE A 94 11.98 -9.46 1.42
N VAL A 95 11.25 -8.86 2.36
CA VAL A 95 10.89 -9.49 3.64
C VAL A 95 10.08 -10.76 3.39
N THR A 96 9.13 -10.74 2.46
CA THR A 96 8.32 -11.93 2.13
C THR A 96 9.18 -13.06 1.57
N VAL A 97 10.10 -12.76 0.65
CA VAL A 97 11.00 -13.76 0.05
C VAL A 97 11.98 -14.33 1.08
N MET A 98 12.56 -13.50 1.95
CA MET A 98 13.45 -13.95 3.02
C MET A 98 12.80 -14.93 4.00
N TRP A 99 11.47 -14.92 4.06
CA TRP A 99 10.69 -15.81 4.91
C TRP A 99 10.26 -17.12 4.22
N TRP A 100 10.36 -17.16 2.89
CA TRP A 100 10.12 -18.36 2.09
C TRP A 100 11.41 -19.13 1.75
N GLY A 101 12.55 -18.45 1.71
CA GLY A 101 13.88 -19.05 1.49
C GLY A 101 14.58 -19.41 2.79
#